data_AF-A0A7K1WZM5-F1
#
_entry.id   AF-A0A7K1WZM5-F1
#
_cell.length_a   1.000
_cell.length_b   1.000
_cell.length_c   1.000
_cell.angle_alpha   90.00
_cell.angle_beta   90.00
_cell.angle_gamma   90.00
#
_symmetry.space_group_name_H-M   'P 1'
#
loop_
_entity.id
_entity.type
_entity.pdbx_description
1 polymer ?
#
loop_
_entity_poly.entity_id
_entity_poly.type
_entity_poly.pdbx_seq_one_letter_code
_entity_poly.pdbx_strand_id
1 'polypeptide(L)'
;MIDINLKSDIIIPFDKIGDNGWDEKSKLIIESLAENWSNELQAPISIEEIENLEKHLETSLPNGLKIFYNTFGISDIGEELQRFEDIMWMKDLWEEDSPYGPDFSNEDKISLPHLITFSNYLGNGNMFCFHNETKEIYYFDHDTKPFITKMFHNVDDYLKGCLIFAQADLFGEVEQEQVEKWTEEIAVDLFGKDIVRKWRY
;
A
#
# COMPACT_ATOMS: atom_id res chain seq x y z
N MET A 1 6.04 19.37 -10.95
CA MET A 1 4.63 19.01 -11.11
C MET A 1 4.43 18.22 -12.39
N ILE A 2 3.90 17.01 -12.27
CA ILE A 2 3.37 16.21 -13.38
C ILE A 2 1.98 16.76 -13.73
N ASP A 3 1.69 16.89 -15.03
CA ASP A 3 0.34 17.14 -15.54
C ASP A 3 -0.03 16.03 -16.53
N ILE A 4 -1.04 15.22 -16.19
CA ILE A 4 -1.48 14.11 -17.04
C ILE A 4 -2.57 14.57 -18.00
N ASN A 5 -2.26 14.52 -19.29
CA ASN A 5 -3.19 14.88 -20.37
C ASN A 5 -3.53 13.67 -21.26
N LEU A 6 -2.69 12.65 -21.25
CA LEU A 6 -2.81 11.42 -22.02
C LEU A 6 -2.50 10.20 -21.14
N LYS A 7 -3.05 9.03 -21.49
CA LYS A 7 -2.73 7.76 -20.80
C LYS A 7 -1.22 7.47 -20.75
N SER A 8 -0.47 7.86 -21.79
CA SER A 8 0.98 7.67 -21.85
C SER A 8 1.77 8.53 -20.86
N ASP A 9 1.14 9.53 -20.25
CA ASP A 9 1.77 10.41 -19.27
C ASP A 9 1.81 9.75 -17.88
N ILE A 10 1.01 8.69 -17.65
CA ILE A 10 1.05 7.91 -16.41
C ILE A 10 2.42 7.25 -16.27
N ILE A 11 3.08 7.53 -15.16
CA ILE A 11 4.41 7.02 -14.86
C ILE A 11 4.27 5.71 -14.08
N ILE A 12 4.86 4.63 -14.62
CA ILE A 12 5.13 3.42 -13.84
C ILE A 12 6.39 3.68 -13.00
N PRO A 13 6.31 3.67 -11.66
CA PRO A 13 7.36 4.21 -10.79
C PRO A 13 8.65 3.39 -10.83
N PHE A 14 8.54 2.06 -10.83
CA PHE A 14 9.69 1.16 -10.84
C PHE A 14 9.26 -0.24 -11.30
N ASP A 15 10.24 -1.07 -11.64
CA ASP A 15 10.03 -2.51 -11.78
C ASP A 15 10.11 -3.20 -10.42
N LYS A 16 11.18 -2.90 -9.66
CA LYS A 16 11.48 -3.45 -8.34
C LYS A 16 12.17 -2.41 -7.45
N ILE A 17 11.82 -2.39 -6.17
CA ILE A 17 12.42 -1.49 -5.18
C ILE A 17 13.84 -1.96 -4.84
N GLY A 18 14.78 -1.01 -4.84
CA GLY A 18 16.20 -1.25 -4.58
C GLY A 18 17.06 -1.49 -5.82
N ASP A 19 16.45 -1.61 -7.00
CA ASP A 19 17.19 -1.61 -8.27
C ASP A 19 17.74 -0.21 -8.59
N ASN A 20 18.79 -0.11 -9.40
CA ASN A 20 19.40 1.19 -9.71
C ASN A 20 18.38 2.16 -10.36
N GLY A 21 18.14 3.31 -9.73
CA GLY A 21 17.19 4.34 -10.21
C GLY A 21 15.72 4.06 -9.91
N TRP A 22 15.39 3.09 -9.05
CA TRP A 22 14.01 2.78 -8.65
C TRP A 22 13.27 3.98 -8.00
N ASP A 23 14.02 4.87 -7.37
CA ASP A 23 13.53 6.01 -6.60
C ASP A 23 13.27 7.24 -7.47
N GLU A 24 13.87 7.38 -8.65
CA GLU A 24 13.82 8.61 -9.45
C GLU A 24 12.39 9.00 -9.86
N LYS A 25 11.65 8.06 -10.44
CA LYS A 25 10.25 8.28 -10.86
C LYS A 25 9.30 8.32 -9.67
N SER A 26 9.53 7.48 -8.66
CA SER A 26 8.77 7.47 -7.40
C SER A 26 8.84 8.83 -6.72
N LYS A 27 10.04 9.40 -6.65
CA LYS A 27 10.29 10.74 -6.11
C LYS A 27 9.53 11.81 -6.89
N LEU A 28 9.59 11.78 -8.23
CA LEU A 28 8.86 12.73 -9.06
C LEU A 28 7.34 12.67 -8.83
N ILE A 29 6.77 11.47 -8.67
CA ILE A 29 5.36 11.28 -8.35
C ILE A 29 5.06 11.83 -6.96
N ILE A 30 5.78 11.39 -5.93
CA ILE A 30 5.56 11.81 -4.53
C ILE A 30 5.70 13.33 -4.36
N GLU A 31 6.71 13.95 -4.97
CA GLU A 31 6.89 15.41 -4.94
C GLU A 31 5.74 16.14 -5.63
N SER A 32 5.24 15.62 -6.76
CA SER A 32 4.10 16.22 -7.46
C SER A 32 2.81 16.08 -6.67
N LEU A 33 2.58 14.94 -6.01
CA LEU A 33 1.44 14.71 -5.14
C LEU A 33 1.49 15.62 -3.91
N ALA A 34 2.64 15.73 -3.26
CA ALA A 34 2.83 16.62 -2.11
C ALA A 34 2.55 18.09 -2.47
N GLU A 35 3.04 18.55 -3.63
CA GLU A 35 2.75 19.88 -4.15
C GLU A 35 1.25 20.07 -4.42
N ASN A 36 0.61 19.10 -5.09
CA ASN A 36 -0.81 19.15 -5.45
C ASN A 36 -1.74 19.13 -4.21
N TRP A 37 -1.45 18.27 -3.25
CA TRP A 37 -2.23 18.12 -2.02
C TRP A 37 -1.85 19.13 -0.93
N SER A 38 -0.85 20.00 -1.18
CA SER A 38 -0.30 20.92 -0.18
C SER A 38 0.20 20.22 1.09
N ASN A 39 0.80 19.03 0.92
CA ASN A 39 1.37 18.21 1.97
C ASN A 39 2.89 18.41 2.07
N GLU A 40 3.44 18.19 3.26
CA GLU A 40 4.90 18.18 3.45
C GLU A 40 5.48 16.82 3.06
N LEU A 41 6.65 16.84 2.41
CA LEU A 41 7.43 15.64 2.16
C LEU A 41 7.90 15.04 3.47
N GLN A 42 7.74 13.72 3.58
CA GLN A 42 8.16 12.99 4.77
C GLN A 42 9.66 12.74 4.75
N ALA A 43 10.28 12.82 5.93
CA ALA A 43 11.70 12.52 6.08
C ALA A 43 11.93 11.01 5.98
N PRO A 44 13.07 10.57 5.42
CA PRO A 44 13.49 9.18 5.48
C PRO A 44 13.53 8.65 6.92
N ILE A 45 12.99 7.45 7.14
CA ILE A 45 13.07 6.76 8.45
C ILE A 45 14.44 6.09 8.58
N SER A 46 15.07 6.22 9.75
CA SER A 46 16.38 5.62 9.98
C SER A 46 16.31 4.09 10.04
N ILE A 47 17.44 3.43 9.72
CA ILE A 47 17.56 1.97 9.84
C ILE A 47 17.30 1.53 11.29
N GLU A 48 17.77 2.32 12.28
CA GLU A 48 17.57 2.02 13.70
C GLU A 48 16.08 2.02 14.10
N GLU A 49 15.30 2.99 13.61
CA GLU A 49 13.86 3.03 13.85
C GLU A 49 13.13 1.84 13.23
N ILE A 50 13.51 1.45 12.01
CA ILE A 50 12.99 0.26 11.33
C ILE A 50 13.34 -1.01 12.12
N GLU A 51 14.60 -1.16 12.55
CA GLU A 51 15.06 -2.31 13.34
C GLU A 51 14.35 -2.38 14.70
N ASN A 52 14.07 -1.24 15.34
CA ASN A 52 13.31 -1.18 16.57
C ASN A 52 11.87 -1.67 16.39
N LEU A 53 11.21 -1.29 15.28
CA LEU A 53 9.90 -1.82 14.91
C LEU A 53 9.96 -3.32 14.64
N GLU A 54 10.90 -3.79 13.82
CA GLU A 54 11.07 -5.23 13.52
C GLU A 54 11.31 -6.06 14.80
N LYS A 55 12.07 -5.51 15.75
CA LYS A 55 12.30 -6.14 17.05
C LYS A 55 11.01 -6.19 17.89
N HIS A 56 10.21 -5.12 17.89
CA HIS A 56 8.93 -5.10 18.59
C HIS A 56 7.94 -6.12 18.00
N LEU A 57 7.91 -6.23 16.67
CA LEU A 57 7.06 -7.18 15.94
C LEU A 57 7.61 -8.61 15.94
N GLU A 58 8.81 -8.84 16.47
CA GLU A 58 9.52 -10.14 16.44
C GLU A 58 9.62 -10.73 15.01
N THR A 59 9.63 -9.87 13.99
CA THR A 59 9.79 -10.27 12.59
C THR A 59 10.28 -9.11 11.74
N SER A 60 10.85 -9.42 10.58
CA SER A 60 11.28 -8.38 9.64
C SER A 60 10.09 -7.76 8.89
N LEU A 61 10.20 -6.50 8.49
CA LEU A 61 9.36 -5.93 7.45
C LEU A 61 9.70 -6.57 6.08
N PRO A 62 8.78 -6.52 5.11
CA PRO A 62 9.10 -6.79 3.70
C PRO A 62 10.24 -5.88 3.23
N ASN A 63 11.20 -6.42 2.48
CA ASN A 63 12.42 -5.67 2.12
C ASN A 63 12.13 -4.38 1.32
N GLY A 64 11.18 -4.43 0.37
CA GLY A 64 10.77 -3.26 -0.38
C GLY A 64 10.21 -2.14 0.50
N LEU A 65 9.45 -2.50 1.55
CA LEU A 65 8.86 -1.55 2.47
C LEU A 65 9.94 -0.86 3.32
N LYS A 66 10.97 -1.59 3.74
CA LYS A 66 12.12 -1.01 4.44
C LYS A 66 12.87 0.01 3.60
N ILE A 67 13.18 -0.37 2.36
CA ILE A 67 13.89 0.51 1.43
C ILE A 67 13.02 1.74 1.14
N PHE A 68 11.71 1.56 0.96
CA PHE A 68 10.77 2.66 0.78
C PHE A 68 10.76 3.62 1.96
N TYR A 69 10.55 3.13 3.20
CA TYR A 69 10.58 3.97 4.40
C TYR A 69 11.93 4.67 4.59
N ASN A 70 13.04 3.99 4.32
CA ASN A 70 14.37 4.59 4.42
C ASN A 70 14.70 5.59 3.30
N THR A 71 13.82 5.74 2.31
CA THR A 71 14.01 6.67 1.18
C THR A 71 12.98 7.80 1.19
N PHE A 72 11.72 7.48 1.43
CA PHE A 72 10.58 8.40 1.32
C PHE A 72 9.82 8.58 2.63
N GLY A 73 10.24 7.91 3.71
CA GLY A 73 9.47 7.90 4.95
C GLY A 73 8.08 7.32 4.78
N ILE A 74 7.17 7.72 5.66
CA ILE A 74 5.74 7.33 5.63
C ILE A 74 5.00 8.31 4.69
N SER A 75 5.44 8.37 3.43
CA SER A 75 4.88 9.28 2.43
C SER A 75 3.41 8.99 2.14
N ASP A 76 2.65 10.04 1.85
CA ASP A 76 1.32 9.93 1.28
C ASP A 76 1.43 9.48 -0.19
N ILE A 77 0.88 8.30 -0.47
CA ILE A 77 0.95 7.65 -1.79
C ILE A 77 -0.45 7.38 -2.36
N GLY A 78 -1.45 8.12 -1.90
CA GLY A 78 -2.87 7.87 -2.21
C GLY A 78 -3.52 6.80 -1.32
N GLU A 79 -2.72 6.18 -0.44
CA GLU A 79 -3.17 5.37 0.69
C GLU A 79 -2.37 5.73 1.94
N GLU A 80 -2.97 5.50 3.11
CA GLU A 80 -2.38 5.85 4.39
C GLU A 80 -1.46 4.73 4.86
N LEU A 81 -0.15 4.86 4.64
CA LEU A 81 0.84 4.02 5.31
C LEU A 81 0.78 4.30 6.82
N GLN A 82 0.72 3.24 7.62
CA GLN A 82 0.59 3.38 9.06
C GLN A 82 1.87 3.94 9.68
N ARG A 83 1.70 4.72 10.76
CA ARG A 83 2.81 5.07 11.65
C ARG A 83 3.29 3.84 12.41
N PHE A 84 4.55 3.85 12.81
CA PHE A 84 5.16 2.67 13.44
C PHE A 84 4.47 2.29 14.76
N GLU A 85 3.94 3.26 15.50
CA GLU A 85 3.14 3.02 16.70
C GLU A 85 1.76 2.38 16.43
N ASP A 86 1.25 2.50 15.20
CA ASP A 86 -0.07 1.98 14.80
C ASP A 86 0.05 0.62 14.08
N ILE A 87 1.27 0.20 13.72
CA ILE A 87 1.55 -1.11 13.11
C ILE A 87 1.42 -2.20 14.17
N MET A 88 0.55 -3.16 13.94
CA MET A 88 0.28 -4.23 14.90
C MET A 88 -0.19 -5.52 14.24
N TRP A 89 -0.29 -6.60 15.02
CA TRP A 89 -0.79 -7.87 14.54
C TRP A 89 -2.31 -7.84 14.36
N MET A 90 -2.79 -8.41 13.25
CA MET A 90 -4.23 -8.53 12.98
C MET A 90 -4.97 -9.36 14.03
N LYS A 91 -4.33 -10.40 14.58
CA LYS A 91 -4.89 -11.20 15.67
C LYS A 91 -5.05 -10.42 16.99
N ASP A 92 -4.31 -9.33 17.17
CA ASP A 92 -4.38 -8.52 18.40
C ASP A 92 -5.46 -7.43 18.28
N LEU A 93 -5.84 -7.05 17.04
CA LEU A 93 -6.98 -6.16 16.77
C LEU A 93 -8.32 -6.82 17.09
N TRP A 94 -8.42 -8.13 16.82
CA TRP A 94 -9.63 -8.91 17.02
C TRP A 94 -9.39 -9.90 18.15
N GLU A 95 -9.79 -9.55 19.37
CA GLU A 95 -9.76 -10.48 20.50
C GLU A 95 -10.43 -11.81 20.10
N GLU A 96 -9.84 -12.93 20.52
CA GLU A 96 -10.43 -14.25 20.34
C GLU A 96 -11.84 -14.24 20.94
N ASP A 97 -12.84 -14.57 20.11
CA ASP A 97 -14.27 -14.52 20.45
C ASP A 97 -14.86 -13.12 20.74
N SER A 98 -14.25 -12.04 20.22
CA SER A 98 -14.87 -10.71 20.28
C SER A 98 -16.28 -10.76 19.68
N PRO A 99 -17.34 -10.41 20.43
CA PRO A 99 -18.71 -10.43 19.92
C PRO A 99 -18.96 -9.37 18.84
N TYR A 100 -17.98 -8.46 18.64
CA TYR A 100 -17.97 -7.43 17.61
C TYR A 100 -16.93 -7.69 16.51
N GLY A 101 -16.19 -8.81 16.60
CA GLY A 101 -15.21 -9.19 15.59
C GLY A 101 -15.84 -9.79 14.33
N PRO A 102 -15.14 -9.76 13.18
CA PRO A 102 -15.58 -10.46 11.99
C PRO A 102 -15.77 -11.95 12.24
N ASP A 103 -16.83 -12.52 11.65
CA ASP A 103 -17.04 -13.97 11.60
C ASP A 103 -16.09 -14.61 10.58
N PHE A 104 -14.81 -14.69 10.96
CA PHE A 104 -13.72 -15.22 10.15
C PHE A 104 -14.00 -16.67 9.73
N SER A 105 -13.84 -16.93 8.43
CA SER A 105 -13.89 -18.28 7.89
C SER A 105 -12.71 -19.13 8.38
N ASN A 106 -12.78 -20.45 8.19
CA ASN A 106 -11.65 -21.32 8.52
C ASN A 106 -10.40 -20.98 7.70
N GLU A 107 -10.56 -20.47 6.46
CA GLU A 107 -9.44 -20.01 5.65
C GLU A 107 -8.84 -18.72 6.21
N ASP A 108 -9.67 -17.75 6.59
CA ASP A 108 -9.22 -16.51 7.23
C ASP A 108 -8.40 -16.81 8.49
N LYS A 109 -8.86 -17.76 9.31
CA LYS A 109 -8.20 -18.18 10.56
C LYS A 109 -6.83 -18.82 10.35
N ILE A 110 -6.54 -19.33 9.15
CA ILE A 110 -5.20 -19.85 8.82
C ILE A 110 -4.21 -18.68 8.67
N SER A 111 -4.63 -17.59 8.01
CA SER A 111 -3.76 -16.45 7.74
C SER A 111 -3.70 -15.45 8.90
N LEU A 112 -4.82 -15.21 9.59
CA LEU A 112 -4.97 -14.17 10.62
C LEU A 112 -3.81 -14.10 11.64
N PRO A 113 -3.30 -15.22 12.20
CA PRO A 113 -2.21 -15.18 13.19
C PRO A 113 -0.87 -14.69 12.66
N HIS A 114 -0.73 -14.65 11.32
CA HIS A 114 0.50 -14.32 10.62
C HIS A 114 0.49 -12.91 10.02
N LEU A 115 -0.63 -12.17 10.09
CA LEU A 115 -0.75 -10.88 9.43
C LEU A 115 -0.42 -9.72 10.36
N ILE A 116 0.37 -8.79 9.85
CA ILE A 116 0.76 -7.53 10.51
C ILE A 116 0.35 -6.39 9.60
N THR A 117 -0.32 -5.39 10.15
CA THR A 117 -0.84 -4.23 9.41
C THR A 117 0.29 -3.31 9.00
N PHE A 118 0.14 -2.62 7.87
CA PHE A 118 1.08 -1.55 7.50
C PHE A 118 0.45 -0.40 6.72
N SER A 119 -0.82 -0.52 6.33
CA SER A 119 -1.55 0.57 5.67
C SER A 119 -3.05 0.48 5.96
N ASN A 120 -3.68 1.64 6.13
CA ASN A 120 -5.13 1.79 6.20
C ASN A 120 -5.65 2.19 4.82
N TYR A 121 -6.66 1.47 4.34
CA TYR A 121 -7.32 1.81 3.08
C TYR A 121 -8.32 2.94 3.34
N LEU A 122 -7.91 4.17 3.01
CA LEU A 122 -8.74 5.38 3.06
C LEU A 122 -9.46 5.60 4.41
N GLY A 123 -8.91 5.07 5.50
CA GLY A 123 -9.46 5.17 6.85
C GLY A 123 -10.83 4.50 7.05
N ASN A 124 -11.27 3.61 6.13
CA ASN A 124 -12.61 3.01 6.20
C ASN A 124 -12.69 1.76 7.08
N GLY A 125 -11.57 1.26 7.61
CA GLY A 125 -11.49 0.02 8.37
C GLY A 125 -10.89 -1.17 7.61
N ASN A 126 -10.75 -1.05 6.29
CA ASN A 126 -9.97 -1.98 5.48
C ASN A 126 -8.48 -1.69 5.63
N MET A 127 -7.66 -2.73 5.57
CA MET A 127 -6.23 -2.64 5.87
C MET A 127 -5.43 -3.52 4.93
N PHE A 128 -4.23 -3.07 4.59
CA PHE A 128 -3.22 -3.95 4.01
C PHE A 128 -2.30 -4.48 5.10
N CYS A 129 -2.01 -5.77 4.99
CA CYS A 129 -1.17 -6.51 5.91
C CYS A 129 -0.07 -7.25 5.15
N PHE A 130 1.07 -7.47 5.78
CA PHE A 130 2.06 -8.42 5.30
C PHE A 130 2.07 -9.68 6.17
N HIS A 131 2.39 -10.81 5.56
CA HIS A 131 2.57 -12.07 6.26
C HIS A 131 3.94 -12.12 6.95
N ASN A 132 3.99 -12.43 8.23
CA ASN A 132 5.21 -12.42 9.05
C ASN A 132 6.30 -13.38 8.56
N GLU A 133 5.96 -14.50 7.93
CA GLU A 133 6.94 -15.43 7.35
C GLU A 133 7.19 -15.19 5.86
N THR A 134 6.15 -15.25 5.02
CA THR A 134 6.30 -15.21 3.55
C THR A 134 6.50 -13.81 2.98
N LYS A 135 6.16 -12.76 3.75
CA LYS A 135 6.17 -11.35 3.33
C LYS A 135 5.22 -11.00 2.17
N GLU A 136 4.30 -11.92 1.88
CA GLU A 136 3.22 -11.68 0.92
C GLU A 136 2.20 -10.69 1.49
N ILE A 137 1.50 -9.98 0.61
CA ILE A 137 0.58 -8.91 0.97
C ILE A 137 -0.85 -9.41 0.92
N TYR A 138 -1.59 -9.11 1.99
CA TYR A 138 -2.97 -9.45 2.19
C TYR A 138 -3.79 -8.17 2.37
N TYR A 139 -5.03 -8.23 1.95
CA TYR A 139 -6.04 -7.21 2.22
C TYR A 139 -7.04 -7.77 3.22
N PHE A 140 -7.21 -7.04 4.31
CA PHE A 140 -8.31 -7.21 5.23
C PHE A 140 -9.46 -6.30 4.80
N ASP A 141 -10.57 -6.92 4.38
CA ASP A 141 -11.80 -6.28 3.95
C ASP A 141 -12.85 -6.48 5.04
N HIS A 142 -13.15 -5.47 5.84
CA HIS A 142 -14.13 -5.54 6.91
C HIS A 142 -15.59 -5.54 6.42
N ASP A 143 -15.83 -5.23 5.14
CA ASP A 143 -17.15 -5.10 4.55
C ASP A 143 -17.64 -6.40 3.90
N THR A 144 -16.75 -7.11 3.19
CA THR A 144 -17.15 -8.26 2.36
C THR A 144 -16.29 -9.51 2.55
N LYS A 145 -16.93 -10.69 2.45
CA LYS A 145 -16.23 -11.98 2.47
C LYS A 145 -15.59 -12.31 1.10
N PRO A 146 -14.41 -12.94 1.07
CA PRO A 146 -13.58 -13.30 2.22
C PRO A 146 -12.95 -12.06 2.86
N PHE A 147 -12.90 -12.07 4.20
CA PHE A 147 -12.36 -10.96 4.99
C PHE A 147 -10.86 -10.80 4.77
N ILE A 148 -10.13 -11.90 4.55
CA ILE A 148 -8.69 -11.88 4.27
C ILE A 148 -8.47 -12.41 2.86
N THR A 149 -7.88 -11.59 2.01
CA THR A 149 -7.53 -11.96 0.64
C THR A 149 -6.05 -11.71 0.39
N LYS A 150 -5.33 -12.71 -0.12
CA LYS A 150 -3.97 -12.50 -0.62
C LYS A 150 -4.02 -11.67 -1.90
N MET A 151 -3.33 -10.54 -1.90
CA MET A 151 -3.31 -9.60 -3.02
C MET A 151 -2.03 -9.70 -3.84
N PHE A 152 -0.88 -9.70 -3.18
CA PHE A 152 0.41 -9.63 -3.87
C PHE A 152 1.43 -10.61 -3.27
N HIS A 153 2.39 -11.02 -4.09
CA HIS A 153 3.53 -11.82 -3.64
C HIS A 153 4.59 -11.00 -2.89
N ASN A 154 4.63 -9.69 -3.11
CA ASN A 154 5.59 -8.78 -2.50
C ASN A 154 4.97 -7.39 -2.35
N VAL A 155 5.58 -6.55 -1.52
CA VAL A 155 5.10 -5.19 -1.23
C VAL A 155 5.34 -4.19 -2.36
N ASP A 156 6.29 -4.46 -3.25
CA ASP A 156 6.63 -3.55 -4.34
C ASP A 156 5.42 -3.37 -5.26
N ASP A 157 4.65 -4.43 -5.53
CA ASP A 157 3.45 -4.35 -6.36
C ASP A 157 2.33 -3.53 -5.69
N TYR A 158 2.20 -3.62 -4.36
CA TYR A 158 1.30 -2.76 -3.59
C TYR A 158 1.70 -1.28 -3.73
N LEU A 159 2.95 -0.93 -3.40
CA LEU A 159 3.45 0.45 -3.45
C LEU A 159 3.38 1.03 -4.88
N LYS A 160 3.66 0.20 -5.89
CA LYS A 160 3.53 0.54 -7.30
C LYS A 160 2.10 0.86 -7.68
N GLY A 161 1.15 0.04 -7.23
CA GLY A 161 -0.28 0.27 -7.43
C GLY A 161 -0.75 1.59 -6.81
N CYS A 162 -0.40 1.85 -5.55
CA CYS A 162 -0.73 3.10 -4.86
C CYS A 162 -0.23 4.33 -5.65
N LEU A 163 1.06 4.35 -6.03
CA LEU A 163 1.65 5.45 -6.79
C LEU A 163 1.04 5.61 -8.19
N ILE A 164 0.59 4.53 -8.83
CA ILE A 164 -0.14 4.59 -10.11
C ILE A 164 -1.53 5.21 -9.89
N PHE A 165 -2.28 4.76 -8.88
CA PHE A 165 -3.62 5.28 -8.62
C PHE A 165 -3.61 6.75 -8.18
N ALA A 166 -2.67 7.15 -7.33
CA ALA A 166 -2.56 8.52 -6.82
C ALA A 166 -2.36 9.56 -7.93
N GLN A 167 -1.76 9.16 -9.06
CA GLN A 167 -1.59 10.03 -10.23
C GLN A 167 -2.92 10.48 -10.86
N ALA A 168 -4.05 9.87 -10.50
CA ALA A 168 -5.37 10.37 -10.88
C ALA A 168 -5.59 11.84 -10.48
N ASP A 169 -5.02 12.27 -9.35
CA ASP A 169 -5.15 13.63 -8.82
C ASP A 169 -4.23 14.65 -9.52
N LEU A 170 -3.36 14.19 -10.42
CA LEU A 170 -2.41 15.01 -11.18
C LEU A 170 -2.92 15.27 -12.62
N PHE A 171 -4.23 15.33 -12.79
CA PHE A 171 -4.88 15.58 -14.08
C PHE A 171 -4.62 17.01 -14.59
N GLY A 172 -4.35 17.15 -15.88
CA GLY A 172 -4.14 18.42 -16.56
C GLY A 172 -5.42 18.97 -17.19
N GLU A 173 -5.45 19.07 -18.52
CA GLU A 173 -6.59 19.57 -19.30
C GLU A 173 -7.74 18.55 -19.42
N VAL A 174 -7.52 17.31 -18.99
CA VAL A 174 -8.52 16.24 -18.99
C VAL A 174 -9.19 16.10 -17.62
N GLU A 175 -10.40 15.57 -17.58
CA GLU A 175 -11.12 15.33 -16.33
C GLU A 175 -10.44 14.22 -15.48
N GLN A 176 -10.45 14.37 -14.16
CA GLN A 176 -9.92 13.39 -13.20
C GLN A 176 -10.45 11.98 -13.45
N GLU A 177 -11.76 11.83 -13.70
CA GLU A 177 -12.41 10.54 -13.98
C GLU A 177 -11.79 9.82 -15.20
N GLN A 178 -11.27 10.58 -16.18
CA GLN A 178 -10.59 10.00 -17.33
C GLN A 178 -9.20 9.47 -16.96
N VAL A 179 -8.49 10.15 -16.06
CA VAL A 179 -7.19 9.72 -15.55
C VAL A 179 -7.36 8.51 -14.63
N GLU A 180 -8.39 8.48 -13.78
CA GLU A 180 -8.76 7.31 -12.96
C GLU A 180 -8.98 6.06 -13.82
N LYS A 181 -9.67 6.18 -14.96
CA LYS A 181 -9.84 5.06 -15.90
C LYS A 181 -8.51 4.59 -16.46
N TRP A 182 -7.60 5.50 -16.78
CA TRP A 182 -6.28 5.15 -17.33
C TRP A 182 -5.38 4.46 -16.30
N THR A 183 -5.37 4.95 -15.05
CA THR A 183 -4.60 4.33 -13.96
C THR A 183 -5.16 2.95 -13.62
N GLU A 184 -6.49 2.78 -13.65
CA GLU A 184 -7.14 1.47 -13.49
C GLU A 184 -6.79 0.50 -14.61
N GLU A 185 -6.88 0.92 -15.88
CA GLU A 185 -6.51 0.07 -17.02
C GLU A 185 -5.04 -0.39 -16.92
N ILE A 186 -4.13 0.51 -16.54
CA ILE A 186 -2.71 0.18 -16.33
C ILE A 186 -2.54 -0.81 -15.17
N ALA A 187 -3.24 -0.59 -14.05
CA ALA A 187 -3.18 -1.49 -12.90
C ALA A 187 -3.74 -2.88 -13.25
N VAL A 188 -4.79 -2.95 -14.08
CA VAL A 188 -5.36 -4.22 -14.57
C VAL A 188 -4.35 -4.96 -15.44
N ASP A 189 -3.63 -4.26 -16.32
CA ASP A 189 -2.59 -4.85 -17.15
C ASP A 189 -1.42 -5.40 -16.31
N LEU A 190 -1.09 -4.75 -15.19
CA LEU A 190 0.02 -5.14 -14.31
C LEU A 190 -0.35 -6.25 -13.31
N PHE A 191 -1.50 -6.14 -12.67
CA PHE A 191 -1.86 -6.95 -11.50
C PHE A 191 -3.03 -7.90 -11.76
N GLY A 192 -3.71 -7.74 -12.89
CA GLY A 192 -4.90 -8.49 -13.24
C GLY A 192 -6.19 -7.90 -12.67
N LYS A 193 -7.28 -8.16 -13.39
CA LYS A 193 -8.60 -7.58 -13.10
C LYS A 193 -9.14 -7.93 -11.72
N ASP A 194 -8.91 -9.15 -11.25
CA ASP A 194 -9.48 -9.62 -9.98
C ASP A 194 -8.83 -8.91 -8.77
N ILE A 195 -7.53 -8.64 -8.84
CA ILE A 195 -6.80 -7.86 -7.83
C ILE A 195 -7.31 -6.43 -7.78
N VAL A 196 -7.34 -5.75 -8.93
CA VAL A 196 -7.81 -4.36 -9.01
C VAL A 196 -9.25 -4.25 -8.53
N ARG A 197 -10.11 -5.21 -8.90
CA ARG A 197 -11.49 -5.22 -8.45
C ARG A 197 -11.58 -5.35 -6.93
N LYS A 198 -10.89 -6.32 -6.32
CA LYS A 198 -10.93 -6.52 -4.86
C LYS A 198 -10.34 -5.34 -4.09
N TRP A 199 -9.37 -4.65 -4.68
CA TRP A 199 -8.77 -3.46 -4.07
C TRP A 199 -9.73 -2.27 -4.09
N ARG A 200 -10.37 -2.00 -5.23
CA ARG A 200 -11.09 -0.73 -5.46
C ARG A 200 -12.60 -0.80 -5.19
N TYR A 201 -13.21 -1.99 -5.18
CA TYR A 201 -14.67 -2.19 -5.20
C TYR A 201 -15.15 -3.34 -4.33
#